data_AF-A0A6P8JBD8-F1
#
_entry.id   AF-A0A6P8JBD8-F1
#
_cell.length_a   1.000
_cell.length_b   1.000
_cell.length_c   1.000
_cell.angle_alpha   90.00
_cell.angle_beta   90.00
_cell.angle_gamma   90.00
#
_symmetry.space_group_name_H-M   'P 1'
#
loop_
_entity.id
_entity.type
_entity.pdbx_description
1 polymer ?
#
loop_
_entity_poly.entity_id
_entity_poly.type
_entity_poly.pdbx_seq_one_letter_code
_entity_poly.pdbx_strand_id
1 'polypeptide(L)'
;MADNKGFTPDGLESLSSAPPAENPPPYTNAMNDFNSKANLTEKELSLTDDPYHPFEHRDPNGASAGGALAHLLKSSLGTGILAMPMAFHNAGLAFGMAMTLIVGFLCTHCVHILVKTSHDICRDAKVSALGFAETAQKVFEYGPKGMRPYSNFAKQFVDIGLMATYYAAACVYIVFIATSFHDVINYDLKINWDVRIYIALTVIPCLLIGQIRDLKWLVPFSMMANIFIVVTFAITLYYMFDEPLVYSDKPLIAKAAHIPLFFATVIFAMEGIGVVMPVENSMRKPQQFLGCPGVLNIAMVTVVSLYAIIGFFGYVRFGDQVRGSITLNLPEGAWLGDTAKLLMAVAILFTFGLQFYVPNEILWRKINHKFSPEKHNITQILLRSGIILLSGGVAAAIPNLEPFISLVGAVFFSLLGIFVPSFVETVYLWPDRLGVCKWKLVKNIFLGVFSILALVAGAVASINEIIEMYSGDD
;
A
#
# COMPACT_ATOMS: atom_id res chain seq x y z
N MET A 1 15.20 59.24 37.45
CA MET A 1 16.12 59.39 36.29
C MET A 1 15.21 59.44 35.07
N ALA A 2 14.67 60.62 34.72
CA ALA A 2 15.31 61.64 33.86
C ALA A 2 15.62 61.02 32.48
N ASP A 3 15.07 61.49 31.35
CA ASP A 3 14.82 62.89 31.01
C ASP A 3 13.67 63.09 30.02
N ASN A 4 13.15 64.31 30.03
CA ASN A 4 11.96 64.83 29.37
C ASN A 4 12.38 65.84 28.28
N LYS A 5 11.40 66.30 27.49
CA LYS A 5 11.37 67.52 26.63
C LYS A 5 11.84 67.32 25.17
N GLY A 6 11.21 67.95 24.17
CA GLY A 6 10.32 69.10 24.26
C GLY A 6 9.50 69.39 23.01
N PHE A 7 8.48 70.19 23.27
CA PHE A 7 7.52 70.86 22.42
C PHE A 7 8.08 72.23 21.96
N THR A 8 7.74 72.70 20.76
CA THR A 8 7.50 74.12 20.44
C THR A 8 6.73 74.29 19.12
N PRO A 9 6.02 75.42 18.92
CA PRO A 9 4.74 75.46 18.20
C PRO A 9 4.65 76.50 17.04
N ASP A 10 3.45 76.55 16.45
CA ASP A 10 2.76 77.67 15.79
C ASP A 10 3.26 78.31 14.48
N GLY A 11 2.33 78.32 13.52
CA GLY A 11 2.27 79.18 12.36
C GLY A 11 0.82 79.28 11.88
N LEU A 12 0.08 80.22 12.45
CA LEU A 12 -1.32 80.58 12.18
C LEU A 12 -1.33 81.87 11.35
N GLU A 13 -2.07 81.89 10.23
CA GLU A 13 -2.73 83.05 9.57
C GLU A 13 -3.23 82.55 8.20
N SER A 14 -4.47 82.74 7.72
CA SER A 14 -5.45 83.80 7.93
C SER A 14 -6.87 83.34 7.52
N LEU A 15 -7.87 84.04 8.05
CA LEU A 15 -9.31 83.79 7.96
C LEU A 15 -10.00 84.48 6.76
N SER A 16 -11.13 83.88 6.35
CA SER A 16 -12.42 84.53 5.99
C SER A 16 -12.63 85.14 4.59
N SER A 17 -13.52 84.52 3.80
CA SER A 17 -14.84 85.11 3.42
C SER A 17 -15.69 84.12 2.59
N ALA A 18 -17.01 84.14 2.78
CA ALA A 18 -18.03 83.33 2.07
C ALA A 18 -19.12 84.25 1.47
N PRO A 19 -20.15 83.75 0.74
CA PRO A 19 -20.22 83.43 -0.70
C PRO A 19 -21.16 84.41 -1.48
N PRO A 20 -21.50 84.17 -2.77
CA PRO A 20 -22.77 83.46 -3.06
C PRO A 20 -22.75 82.50 -4.27
N ALA A 21 -23.88 81.80 -4.43
CA ALA A 21 -24.18 80.59 -5.19
C ALA A 21 -24.10 80.65 -6.73
N GLU A 22 -23.74 79.52 -7.34
CA GLU A 22 -24.28 79.05 -8.63
C GLU A 22 -24.13 77.51 -8.77
N ASN A 23 -25.12 76.87 -9.42
CA ASN A 23 -25.42 75.43 -9.39
C ASN A 23 -24.30 74.49 -9.93
N PRO A 24 -24.24 73.22 -9.49
CA PRO A 24 -23.12 72.33 -9.81
C PRO A 24 -23.16 71.82 -11.26
N PRO A 25 -22.02 71.81 -11.99
CA PRO A 25 -21.87 71.03 -13.21
C PRO A 25 -21.56 69.55 -12.88
N PRO A 26 -21.91 68.62 -13.78
CA PRO A 26 -21.89 67.19 -13.50
C PRO A 26 -20.46 66.65 -13.38
N TYR A 27 -20.24 65.77 -12.40
CA TYR A 27 -18.99 65.02 -12.22
C TYR A 27 -18.69 64.16 -13.46
N THR A 28 -17.75 64.59 -14.30
CA THR A 28 -17.02 63.73 -15.22
C THR A 28 -15.79 63.17 -14.52
N ASN A 29 -15.88 61.93 -14.05
CA ASN A 29 -14.74 61.18 -13.54
C ASN A 29 -13.73 60.91 -14.67
N ALA A 30 -12.55 61.51 -14.54
CA ALA A 30 -11.35 61.04 -15.21
C ALA A 30 -10.75 59.89 -14.38
N MET A 31 -10.89 58.66 -14.86
CA MET A 31 -9.92 57.59 -14.68
C MET A 31 -10.26 56.49 -15.69
N ASN A 32 -9.57 56.55 -16.83
CA ASN A 32 -9.37 55.40 -17.70
C ASN A 32 -8.55 54.33 -16.95
N ASP A 33 -8.73 53.09 -17.39
CA ASP A 33 -8.07 51.85 -16.94
C ASP A 33 -8.60 51.17 -15.67
N PHE A 34 -9.84 50.67 -15.74
CA PHE A 34 -10.19 49.32 -15.25
C PHE A 34 -11.35 48.75 -16.07
N ASN A 35 -11.06 48.29 -17.29
CA ASN A 35 -12.00 47.47 -18.06
C ASN A 35 -11.87 46.01 -17.60
N SER A 36 -12.48 45.66 -16.46
CA SER A 36 -12.89 44.28 -16.23
C SER A 36 -14.34 44.16 -16.71
N LYS A 37 -14.50 43.83 -17.99
CA LYS A 37 -15.81 43.41 -18.51
C LYS A 37 -16.19 42.15 -17.73
N ALA A 38 -17.07 42.30 -16.75
CA ALA A 38 -17.88 41.21 -16.25
C ALA A 38 -18.78 40.75 -17.41
N ASN A 39 -18.25 39.88 -18.26
CA ASN A 39 -19.06 39.06 -19.16
C ASN A 39 -19.76 38.03 -18.29
N LEU A 40 -20.81 38.48 -17.59
CA LEU A 40 -21.97 37.64 -17.26
C LEU A 40 -22.72 37.38 -18.56
N THR A 41 -22.08 36.68 -19.49
CA THR A 41 -22.83 35.91 -20.45
C THR A 41 -23.28 34.71 -19.66
N GLU A 42 -24.59 34.65 -19.38
CA GLU A 42 -25.35 33.41 -19.44
C GLU A 42 -24.65 32.49 -20.43
N LYS A 43 -23.78 31.62 -19.92
CA LYS A 43 -23.47 30.40 -20.61
C LYS A 43 -24.80 29.68 -20.47
N GLU A 44 -25.62 29.85 -21.50
CA GLU A 44 -26.67 28.91 -21.85
C GLU A 44 -26.17 27.56 -21.36
N LEU A 45 -26.95 26.98 -20.45
CA LEU A 45 -26.79 25.61 -20.03
C LEU A 45 -27.08 24.76 -21.27
N SER A 46 -26.16 24.81 -22.24
CA SER A 46 -26.06 23.88 -23.32
C SER A 46 -25.77 22.58 -22.60
N LEU A 47 -26.84 21.81 -22.42
CA LEU A 47 -26.80 20.37 -22.31
C LEU A 47 -26.14 19.87 -23.60
N THR A 48 -24.85 20.13 -23.78
CA THR A 48 -24.05 19.31 -24.65
C THR A 48 -23.91 18.01 -23.88
N ASP A 49 -24.45 16.94 -24.45
CA ASP A 49 -24.27 15.55 -24.04
C ASP A 49 -22.79 15.10 -24.19
N ASP A 50 -21.84 15.98 -23.86
CA ASP A 50 -20.43 15.62 -23.87
C ASP A 50 -20.20 14.66 -22.69
N PRO A 51 -19.73 13.43 -22.95
CA PRO A 51 -19.50 12.45 -21.90
C PRO A 51 -18.48 13.01 -20.91
N TYR A 52 -18.84 13.02 -19.62
CA TYR A 52 -17.92 13.48 -18.57
C TYR A 52 -16.60 12.70 -18.64
N HIS A 53 -15.49 13.41 -18.76
CA HIS A 53 -14.14 12.86 -18.78
C HIS A 53 -13.45 13.12 -17.42
N PRO A 54 -13.37 12.12 -16.51
CA PRO A 54 -12.78 12.29 -15.18
C PRO A 54 -11.35 12.81 -15.19
N PHE A 55 -10.58 12.43 -16.22
CA PHE A 55 -9.15 12.72 -16.32
C PHE A 55 -8.83 14.19 -16.61
N GLU A 56 -9.76 14.95 -17.21
CA GLU A 56 -9.57 16.39 -17.48
C GLU A 56 -9.66 17.23 -16.19
N HIS A 57 -10.24 16.66 -15.14
CA HIS A 57 -10.47 17.30 -13.85
C HIS A 57 -9.44 16.87 -12.79
N ARG A 58 -8.32 16.26 -13.21
CA ARG A 58 -7.22 15.83 -12.35
C ARG A 58 -6.06 16.82 -12.38
N ASP A 59 -5.19 16.75 -11.36
CA ASP A 59 -4.03 17.64 -11.24
C ASP A 59 -3.07 17.51 -12.44
N PRO A 60 -2.84 18.59 -13.22
CA PRO A 60 -1.95 18.56 -14.36
C PRO A 60 -0.47 18.35 -13.99
N ASN A 61 -0.10 18.52 -12.72
CA ASN A 61 1.26 18.36 -12.19
C ASN A 61 1.50 16.99 -11.53
N GLY A 62 0.66 16.00 -11.84
CA GLY A 62 0.81 14.64 -11.33
C GLY A 62 2.12 13.92 -11.72
N ALA A 63 2.35 12.76 -11.09
CA ALA A 63 3.49 11.90 -11.34
C ALA A 63 3.57 11.42 -12.79
N SER A 64 4.79 11.23 -13.29
CA SER A 64 5.04 10.62 -14.60
C SER A 64 4.75 9.12 -14.60
N ALA A 65 4.57 8.51 -15.78
CA ALA A 65 4.40 7.06 -15.92
C ALA A 65 5.57 6.27 -15.30
N GLY A 66 6.81 6.75 -15.46
CA GLY A 66 7.99 6.16 -14.84
C GLY A 66 8.00 6.30 -13.31
N GLY A 67 7.56 7.44 -12.78
CA GLY A 67 7.38 7.63 -11.35
C GLY A 67 6.33 6.67 -10.77
N ALA A 68 5.19 6.54 -11.43
CA ALA A 68 4.14 5.59 -11.06
C ALA A 68 4.63 4.13 -11.13
N LEU A 69 5.38 3.76 -12.19
CA LEU A 69 6.01 2.45 -12.31
C LEU A 69 6.95 2.17 -11.12
N ALA A 70 7.83 3.11 -10.78
CA ALA A 70 8.74 2.97 -9.66
C ALA A 70 8.00 2.79 -8.32
N HIS A 71 6.90 3.53 -8.11
CA HIS A 71 6.06 3.36 -6.93
C HIS A 71 5.37 2.00 -6.87
N LEU A 72 4.83 1.50 -7.99
CA LEU A 72 4.22 0.15 -8.05
C LEU A 72 5.25 -0.94 -7.80
N LEU A 73 6.41 -0.87 -8.47
CA LEU A 73 7.49 -1.84 -8.27
C LEU A 73 7.97 -1.85 -6.83
N LYS A 74 8.24 -0.67 -6.25
CA LYS A 74 8.63 -0.53 -4.85
C LYS A 74 7.60 -1.18 -3.92
N SER A 75 6.32 -0.86 -4.11
CA SER A 75 5.28 -1.34 -3.21
C SER A 75 5.01 -2.83 -3.36
N SER A 76 5.13 -3.37 -4.57
CA SER A 76 4.82 -4.78 -4.83
C SER A 76 6.00 -5.66 -4.42
N LEU A 77 7.24 -5.33 -4.82
CA LEU A 77 8.41 -6.17 -4.55
C LEU A 77 8.63 -6.42 -3.05
N GLY A 78 8.51 -5.36 -2.24
CA GLY A 78 8.46 -5.38 -0.77
C GLY A 78 9.31 -6.45 -0.08
N THR A 79 8.78 -7.00 1.02
CA THR A 79 9.33 -8.20 1.68
C THR A 79 8.83 -9.49 1.04
N GLY A 80 7.78 -9.42 0.20
CA GLY A 80 7.18 -10.57 -0.47
C GLY A 80 8.18 -11.34 -1.33
N ILE A 81 9.03 -10.64 -2.09
CA ILE A 81 10.06 -11.27 -2.92
C ILE A 81 11.01 -12.17 -2.12
N LEU A 82 11.29 -11.80 -0.87
CA LEU A 82 12.25 -12.50 -0.03
C LEU A 82 11.71 -13.85 0.47
N ALA A 83 10.39 -14.00 0.55
CA ALA A 83 9.71 -15.23 0.96
C ALA A 83 9.47 -16.22 -0.20
N MET A 84 9.71 -15.80 -1.46
CA MET A 84 9.44 -16.62 -2.64
C MET A 84 10.18 -17.97 -2.67
N PRO A 85 11.44 -18.10 -2.20
CA PRO A 85 12.09 -19.40 -2.14
C PRO A 85 11.33 -20.39 -1.25
N MET A 86 10.78 -19.92 -0.13
CA MET A 86 10.01 -20.77 0.78
C MET A 86 8.69 -21.22 0.13
N ALA A 87 8.08 -20.36 -0.68
CA ALA A 87 6.96 -20.76 -1.51
C ALA A 87 7.36 -21.92 -2.46
N PHE A 88 8.50 -21.81 -3.14
CA PHE A 88 8.97 -22.87 -4.04
C PHE A 88 9.37 -24.15 -3.31
N HIS A 89 9.87 -24.07 -2.08
CA HIS A 89 10.02 -25.24 -1.20
C HIS A 89 8.68 -25.95 -0.96
N ASN A 90 7.62 -25.19 -0.67
CA ASN A 90 6.28 -25.71 -0.41
C ASN A 90 5.52 -26.20 -1.67
N ALA A 91 6.03 -25.93 -2.88
CA ALA A 91 5.39 -26.28 -4.15
C ALA A 91 6.20 -27.24 -5.04
N GLY A 92 7.53 -27.24 -4.93
CA GLY A 92 8.43 -27.86 -5.90
C GLY A 92 8.70 -26.97 -7.12
N LEU A 93 9.75 -27.29 -7.86
CA LEU A 93 10.30 -26.41 -8.91
C LEU A 93 9.33 -26.16 -10.08
N ALA A 94 8.76 -27.22 -10.66
CA ALA A 94 7.93 -27.10 -11.85
C ALA A 94 6.55 -26.54 -11.51
N PHE A 95 5.92 -27.07 -10.46
CA PHE A 95 4.61 -26.58 -10.01
C PHE A 95 4.70 -25.15 -9.49
N GLY A 96 5.72 -24.83 -8.68
CA GLY A 96 5.96 -23.48 -8.17
C GLY A 96 6.16 -22.45 -9.29
N MET A 97 6.95 -22.79 -10.31
CA MET A 97 7.15 -21.92 -11.48
C MET A 97 5.84 -21.67 -12.23
N ALA A 98 5.14 -22.74 -12.63
CA ALA A 98 3.90 -22.63 -13.41
C ALA A 98 2.82 -21.85 -12.63
N MET A 99 2.64 -22.17 -11.35
CA MET A 99 1.60 -21.55 -10.54
C MET A 99 1.94 -20.12 -10.14
N THR A 100 3.21 -19.76 -9.95
CA THR A 100 3.60 -18.35 -9.72
C THR A 100 3.20 -17.47 -10.90
N LEU A 101 3.40 -17.95 -12.14
CA LEU A 101 2.98 -17.23 -13.35
C LEU A 101 1.45 -17.12 -13.44
N ILE A 102 0.73 -18.20 -13.15
CA ILE A 102 -0.75 -18.22 -13.17
C ILE A 102 -1.32 -17.28 -12.10
N VAL A 103 -0.87 -17.38 -10.86
CA VAL A 103 -1.32 -16.52 -9.75
C VAL A 103 -0.96 -15.07 -10.02
N GLY A 104 0.24 -14.80 -10.54
CA GLY A 104 0.66 -13.46 -10.96
C GLY A 104 -0.27 -12.87 -12.03
N PHE A 105 -0.65 -13.66 -13.03
CA PHE A 105 -1.62 -13.26 -14.04
C PHE A 105 -3.00 -12.98 -13.43
N LEU A 106 -3.51 -13.86 -12.55
CA LEU A 106 -4.80 -13.68 -11.89
C LEU A 106 -4.83 -12.41 -11.02
N CYS A 107 -3.78 -12.17 -10.24
CA CYS A 107 -3.66 -10.96 -9.42
C CYS A 107 -3.62 -9.70 -10.29
N THR A 108 -2.79 -9.71 -11.34
CA THR A 108 -2.72 -8.61 -12.33
C THR A 108 -4.08 -8.32 -12.93
N HIS A 109 -4.81 -9.36 -13.30
CA HIS A 109 -6.15 -9.26 -13.87
C HIS A 109 -7.16 -8.68 -12.86
N CYS A 110 -7.10 -9.05 -11.59
CA CYS A 110 -7.94 -8.46 -10.54
C CYS A 110 -7.66 -6.97 -10.34
N VAL A 111 -6.39 -6.55 -10.40
CA VAL A 111 -6.02 -5.14 -10.33
C VAL A 111 -6.54 -4.38 -11.56
N HIS A 112 -6.43 -4.96 -12.77
CA HIS A 112 -7.04 -4.41 -13.98
C HIS A 112 -8.55 -4.20 -13.84
N ILE A 113 -9.24 -5.22 -13.34
CA ILE A 113 -10.69 -5.16 -13.08
C ILE A 113 -11.02 -4.00 -12.15
N LEU A 114 -10.29 -3.86 -11.04
CA LEU A 114 -10.53 -2.80 -10.06
C LEU A 114 -10.36 -1.41 -10.66
N VAL A 115 -9.22 -1.15 -11.30
CA VAL A 115 -8.91 0.18 -11.86
C VAL A 115 -9.87 0.54 -12.99
N LYS A 116 -10.17 -0.43 -13.87
CA LYS A 116 -11.14 -0.21 -14.95
C LYS A 116 -12.53 0.10 -14.40
N THR A 117 -12.98 -0.67 -13.41
CA THR A 117 -14.28 -0.43 -12.76
C THR A 117 -14.30 0.93 -12.08
N SER A 118 -13.20 1.36 -11.46
CA SER A 118 -13.05 2.71 -10.90
C SER A 118 -13.15 3.80 -11.97
N HIS A 119 -12.51 3.63 -13.13
CA HIS A 119 -12.60 4.60 -14.23
C HIS A 119 -14.04 4.73 -14.74
N ASP A 120 -14.71 3.61 -14.93
CA ASP A 120 -16.08 3.56 -15.46
C ASP A 120 -17.08 4.18 -14.46
N ILE A 121 -16.99 3.84 -13.16
CA ILE A 121 -17.86 4.45 -12.14
C ILE A 121 -17.54 5.94 -11.90
N CYS A 122 -16.29 6.38 -12.08
CA CYS A 122 -15.95 7.80 -12.04
C CYS A 122 -16.70 8.60 -13.12
N ARG A 123 -16.88 8.01 -14.31
CA ARG A 123 -17.67 8.62 -15.41
C ARG A 123 -19.15 8.70 -15.03
N ASP A 124 -19.71 7.59 -14.55
CA ASP A 124 -21.12 7.51 -14.17
C ASP A 124 -21.46 8.44 -13.00
N ALA A 125 -20.58 8.53 -12.00
CA ALA A 125 -20.77 9.35 -10.80
C ALA A 125 -20.30 10.80 -10.96
N LYS A 126 -19.73 11.17 -12.12
CA LYS A 126 -19.17 12.50 -12.41
C LYS A 126 -18.16 12.99 -11.37
N VAL A 127 -17.22 12.11 -11.00
CA VAL A 127 -16.13 12.41 -10.07
C VAL A 127 -14.77 12.18 -10.73
N SER A 128 -13.76 12.94 -10.36
CA SER A 128 -12.45 12.91 -11.02
C SER A 128 -11.61 11.67 -10.67
N ALA A 129 -11.71 11.20 -9.42
CA ALA A 129 -10.93 10.10 -8.88
C ALA A 129 -11.64 9.44 -7.68
N LEU A 130 -11.37 8.15 -7.47
CA LEU A 130 -11.85 7.38 -6.33
C LEU A 130 -10.70 6.55 -5.75
N GLY A 131 -10.69 6.37 -4.43
CA GLY A 131 -9.86 5.36 -3.79
C GLY A 131 -10.50 3.99 -3.89
N PHE A 132 -9.86 2.97 -3.32
CA PHE A 132 -10.37 1.60 -3.39
C PHE A 132 -11.72 1.46 -2.66
N ALA A 133 -11.81 1.95 -1.42
CA ALA A 133 -13.05 1.88 -0.63
C ALA A 133 -14.16 2.75 -1.23
N GLU A 134 -13.84 3.93 -1.75
CA GLU A 134 -14.81 4.80 -2.42
C GLU A 134 -15.30 4.19 -3.74
N THR A 135 -14.45 3.48 -4.47
CA THR A 135 -14.86 2.72 -5.66
C THR A 135 -15.91 1.67 -5.30
N ALA A 136 -15.65 0.85 -4.27
CA ALA A 136 -16.60 -0.13 -3.78
C ALA A 136 -17.92 0.53 -3.33
N GLN A 137 -17.85 1.65 -2.63
CA GLN A 137 -19.04 2.42 -2.23
C GLN A 137 -19.88 2.86 -3.44
N LYS A 138 -19.25 3.54 -4.40
CA LYS A 138 -19.93 4.14 -5.56
C LYS A 138 -20.53 3.08 -6.48
N VAL A 139 -19.84 1.96 -6.67
CA VAL A 139 -20.37 0.85 -7.44
C VAL A 139 -21.67 0.31 -6.85
N PHE A 140 -21.79 0.24 -5.53
CA PHE A 140 -23.02 -0.20 -4.89
C PHE A 140 -24.10 0.87 -4.95
N GLU A 141 -23.77 2.15 -4.76
CA GLU A 141 -24.71 3.28 -4.87
C GLU A 141 -25.39 3.34 -6.26
N TYR A 142 -24.61 3.13 -7.32
CA TYR A 142 -25.10 3.15 -8.71
C TYR A 142 -25.54 1.77 -9.22
N GLY A 143 -25.26 0.72 -8.46
CA GLY A 143 -25.59 -0.66 -8.80
C GLY A 143 -27.09 -0.97 -8.76
N PRO A 144 -27.45 -2.27 -8.89
CA PRO A 144 -28.84 -2.72 -8.87
C PRO A 144 -29.54 -2.33 -7.56
N LYS A 145 -30.85 -2.04 -7.62
CA LYS A 145 -31.63 -1.50 -6.50
C LYS A 145 -31.45 -2.28 -5.18
N GLY A 146 -31.36 -3.61 -5.25
CA GLY A 146 -31.17 -4.46 -4.08
C GLY A 146 -29.78 -4.36 -3.41
N MET A 147 -28.75 -3.92 -4.14
CA MET A 147 -27.39 -3.78 -3.61
C MET A 147 -27.10 -2.40 -3.03
N ARG A 148 -27.85 -1.37 -3.44
CA ARG A 148 -27.64 0.03 -2.99
C ARG A 148 -27.58 0.23 -1.47
N PRO A 149 -28.42 -0.44 -0.65
CA PRO A 149 -28.35 -0.30 0.81
C PRO A 149 -27.01 -0.74 1.42
N TYR A 150 -26.26 -1.61 0.73
CA TYR A 150 -24.99 -2.15 1.20
C TYR A 150 -23.77 -1.29 0.82
N SER A 151 -23.96 -0.11 0.22
CA SER A 151 -22.83 0.74 -0.21
C SER A 151 -21.90 1.15 0.93
N ASN A 152 -22.47 1.55 2.07
CA ASN A 152 -21.70 1.89 3.26
C ASN A 152 -20.99 0.66 3.84
N PHE A 153 -21.64 -0.51 3.81
CA PHE A 153 -21.01 -1.76 4.23
C PHE A 153 -19.80 -2.08 3.35
N ALA A 154 -19.94 -2.00 2.02
CA ALA A 154 -18.85 -2.24 1.08
C ALA A 154 -17.65 -1.31 1.32
N LYS A 155 -17.90 -0.02 1.56
CA LYS A 155 -16.85 0.93 1.93
C LYS A 155 -16.12 0.53 3.21
N GLN A 156 -16.89 0.25 4.27
CA GLN A 156 -16.32 -0.09 5.58
C GLN A 156 -15.56 -1.40 5.52
N PHE A 157 -16.05 -2.39 4.78
CA PHE A 157 -15.37 -3.66 4.57
C PHE A 157 -13.99 -3.46 3.94
N VAL A 158 -13.89 -2.66 2.87
CA VAL A 158 -12.60 -2.38 2.20
C VAL A 158 -11.68 -1.55 3.09
N ASP A 159 -12.17 -0.50 3.74
CA ASP A 159 -11.33 0.33 4.63
C ASP A 159 -10.80 -0.46 5.83
N ILE A 160 -11.66 -1.22 6.52
CA ILE A 160 -11.28 -2.05 7.67
C ILE A 160 -10.35 -3.17 7.22
N GLY A 161 -10.64 -3.79 6.07
CA GLY A 161 -9.76 -4.78 5.48
C GLY A 161 -8.37 -4.22 5.21
N LEU A 162 -8.26 -3.07 4.52
CA LEU A 162 -6.97 -2.43 4.24
C LEU A 162 -6.21 -2.08 5.52
N MET A 163 -6.90 -1.53 6.53
CA MET A 163 -6.30 -1.28 7.84
C MET A 163 -5.75 -2.55 8.48
N ALA A 164 -6.54 -3.62 8.48
CA ALA A 164 -6.14 -4.89 9.05
C ALA A 164 -4.95 -5.52 8.30
N THR A 165 -4.91 -5.43 6.97
CA THR A 165 -3.75 -5.83 6.16
C THR A 165 -2.48 -5.11 6.60
N TYR A 166 -2.51 -3.78 6.71
CA TYR A 166 -1.33 -3.01 7.08
C TYR A 166 -0.88 -3.25 8.52
N TYR A 167 -1.82 -3.44 9.46
CA TYR A 167 -1.46 -3.79 10.84
C TYR A 167 -0.93 -5.22 10.96
N ALA A 168 -1.41 -6.15 10.14
CA ALA A 168 -0.86 -7.50 10.11
C ALA A 168 0.55 -7.52 9.46
N ALA A 169 0.76 -6.75 8.38
CA ALA A 169 2.09 -6.54 7.81
C ALA A 169 3.06 -5.89 8.81
N ALA A 170 2.58 -4.99 9.66
CA ALA A 170 3.38 -4.40 10.73
C ALA A 170 3.92 -5.47 11.71
N CYS A 171 3.15 -6.51 11.99
CA CYS A 171 3.61 -7.64 12.81
C CYS A 171 4.69 -8.46 12.08
N VAL A 172 4.50 -8.77 10.78
CA VAL A 172 5.50 -9.45 9.94
C VAL A 172 6.82 -8.68 9.96
N TYR A 173 6.76 -7.35 9.85
CA TYR A 173 7.95 -6.49 9.88
C TYR A 173 8.68 -6.56 11.21
N ILE A 174 7.96 -6.53 12.33
CA ILE A 174 8.57 -6.67 13.66
C ILE A 174 9.30 -8.02 13.79
N VAL A 175 8.66 -9.12 13.39
CA VAL A 175 9.28 -10.46 13.42
C VAL A 175 10.50 -10.52 12.51
N PHE A 176 10.41 -9.98 11.29
CA PHE A 176 11.51 -9.96 10.34
C PHE A 176 12.73 -9.19 10.89
N ILE A 177 12.51 -7.97 11.37
CA ILE A 177 13.57 -7.11 11.92
C ILE A 177 14.23 -7.81 13.11
N ALA A 178 13.41 -8.33 14.03
CA ALA A 178 13.88 -9.04 15.20
C ALA A 178 14.71 -10.28 14.84
N THR A 179 14.25 -11.09 13.90
CA THR A 179 14.96 -12.31 13.45
C THR A 179 16.28 -11.95 12.75
N SER A 180 16.30 -10.87 11.98
CA SER A 180 17.52 -10.42 11.29
C SER A 180 18.59 -9.94 12.29
N PHE A 181 18.17 -9.19 13.32
CA PHE A 181 19.08 -8.80 14.40
C PHE A 181 19.50 -9.98 15.28
N HIS A 182 18.58 -10.90 15.56
CA HIS A 182 18.84 -12.12 16.30
C HIS A 182 19.97 -12.93 15.67
N ASP A 183 19.85 -13.26 14.37
CA ASP A 183 20.84 -14.11 13.68
C ASP A 183 22.25 -13.49 13.71
N VAL A 184 22.36 -12.18 13.45
CA VAL A 184 23.68 -11.51 13.40
C VAL A 184 24.26 -11.32 14.82
N ILE A 185 23.47 -10.79 15.75
CA ILE A 185 23.96 -10.43 17.08
C ILE A 185 24.28 -11.68 17.92
N ASN A 186 23.42 -12.70 17.90
CA ASN A 186 23.69 -13.95 18.63
C ASN A 186 24.96 -14.63 18.11
N TYR A 187 25.14 -14.68 16.79
CA TYR A 187 26.31 -15.30 16.18
C TYR A 187 27.60 -14.53 16.52
N ASP A 188 27.63 -13.22 16.27
CA ASP A 188 28.85 -12.41 16.43
C ASP A 188 29.26 -12.21 17.89
N LEU A 189 28.30 -12.00 18.79
CA LEU A 189 28.56 -11.80 20.22
C LEU A 189 28.58 -13.12 21.01
N LYS A 190 28.28 -14.25 20.36
CA LYS A 190 28.18 -15.58 20.98
C LYS A 190 27.23 -15.60 22.18
N ILE A 191 26.09 -14.93 22.03
CA ILE A 191 25.01 -14.91 23.02
C ILE A 191 23.83 -15.76 22.50
N ASN A 192 23.00 -16.28 23.41
CA ASN A 192 21.86 -17.15 23.08
C ASN A 192 20.56 -16.51 23.57
N TRP A 193 20.26 -15.30 23.08
CA TRP A 193 19.01 -14.63 23.43
C TRP A 193 17.88 -15.11 22.54
N ASP A 194 16.71 -15.34 23.14
CA ASP A 194 15.50 -15.70 22.41
C ASP A 194 15.03 -14.56 21.50
N VAL A 195 14.51 -14.89 20.32
CA VAL A 195 14.00 -13.92 19.33
C VAL A 195 12.95 -12.96 19.92
N ARG A 196 12.20 -13.36 20.95
CA ARG A 196 11.22 -12.50 21.65
C ARG A 196 11.88 -11.30 22.34
N ILE A 197 13.13 -11.42 22.77
CA ILE A 197 13.91 -10.30 23.31
C ILE A 197 14.16 -9.29 22.19
N TYR A 198 14.56 -9.76 21.01
CA TYR A 198 14.76 -8.91 19.83
C TYR A 198 13.47 -8.27 19.34
N ILE A 199 12.32 -8.96 19.47
CA ILE A 199 10.99 -8.38 19.21
C ILE A 199 10.72 -7.22 20.16
N ALA A 200 10.92 -7.41 21.46
CA ALA A 200 10.74 -6.35 22.45
C ALA A 200 11.65 -5.14 22.19
N LEU A 201 12.91 -5.38 21.79
CA LEU A 201 13.85 -4.31 21.41
C LEU A 201 13.43 -3.61 20.12
N THR A 202 12.90 -4.33 19.13
CA THR A 202 12.42 -3.79 17.84
C THR A 202 11.18 -2.91 18.00
N VAL A 203 10.31 -3.20 18.97
CA VAL A 203 9.14 -2.37 19.27
C VAL A 203 9.53 -0.94 19.63
N ILE A 204 10.68 -0.72 20.28
CA ILE A 204 11.15 0.60 20.70
C ILE A 204 11.35 1.56 19.50
N PRO A 205 12.20 1.26 18.50
CA PRO A 205 12.32 2.11 17.31
C PRO A 205 11.03 2.15 16.47
N CYS A 206 10.24 1.07 16.44
CA CYS A 206 8.91 1.09 15.81
C CYS A 206 7.98 2.12 16.46
N LEU A 207 7.99 2.24 17.80
CA LEU A 207 7.22 3.26 18.52
C LEU A 207 7.67 4.66 18.12
N LEU A 208 8.98 4.91 18.02
CA LEU A 208 9.52 6.21 17.63
C LEU A 208 9.11 6.60 16.20
N ILE A 209 9.34 5.71 15.23
CA ILE A 209 9.04 6.01 13.82
C ILE A 209 7.53 6.04 13.55
N GLY A 210 6.74 5.20 14.24
CA GLY A 210 5.29 5.13 14.10
C GLY A 210 4.55 6.37 14.61
N GLN A 211 5.21 7.23 15.41
CA GLN A 211 4.67 8.53 15.79
C GLN A 211 4.79 9.59 14.70
N ILE A 212 5.54 9.37 13.62
CA ILE A 212 5.66 10.35 12.54
C ILE A 212 4.31 10.50 11.83
N ARG A 213 3.81 11.74 11.76
CA ARG A 213 2.49 12.06 11.22
C ARG A 213 2.53 12.78 9.90
N ASP A 214 3.63 13.42 9.55
CA ASP A 214 3.74 14.01 8.22
C ASP A 214 4.54 13.07 7.32
N LEU A 215 3.89 12.60 6.26
CA LEU A 215 4.52 11.79 5.23
C LEU A 215 5.82 12.41 4.69
N LYS A 216 5.90 13.75 4.66
CA LYS A 216 7.10 14.51 4.23
C LYS A 216 8.35 14.13 5.02
N TRP A 217 8.24 13.90 6.32
CA TRP A 217 9.38 13.49 7.16
C TRP A 217 9.82 12.04 6.91
N LEU A 218 8.93 11.19 6.39
CA LEU A 218 9.23 9.79 6.04
C LEU A 218 9.90 9.63 4.67
N VAL A 219 9.82 10.65 3.80
CA VAL A 219 10.41 10.62 2.44
C VAL A 219 11.91 10.28 2.43
N PRO A 220 12.80 10.96 3.19
CA PRO A 220 14.24 10.65 3.17
C PRO A 220 14.55 9.22 3.67
N PHE A 221 13.84 8.76 4.72
CA PHE A 221 13.96 7.37 5.20
C PHE A 221 13.53 6.36 4.15
N SER A 222 12.46 6.66 3.42
CA SER A 222 11.98 5.84 2.29
C SER A 222 12.98 5.77 1.13
N MET A 223 13.72 6.86 0.85
CA MET A 223 14.80 6.86 -0.15
C MET A 223 15.98 6.00 0.31
N MET A 224 16.40 6.14 1.57
CA MET A 224 17.47 5.33 2.15
C MET A 224 17.10 3.84 2.19
N ALA A 225 15.86 3.52 2.58
CA ALA A 225 15.35 2.15 2.55
C ALA A 225 15.44 1.52 1.16
N ASN A 226 15.14 2.27 0.10
CA ASN A 226 15.27 1.77 -1.27
C ASN A 226 16.72 1.43 -1.62
N ILE A 227 17.69 2.26 -1.22
CA ILE A 227 19.11 2.01 -1.47
C ILE A 227 19.52 0.72 -0.74
N PHE A 228 19.14 0.58 0.53
CA PHE A 228 19.43 -0.62 1.33
C PHE A 228 18.81 -1.88 0.73
N ILE A 229 17.55 -1.81 0.26
CA ILE A 229 16.90 -2.92 -0.43
C ILE A 229 17.68 -3.33 -1.69
N VAL A 230 18.09 -2.36 -2.52
CA VAL A 230 18.85 -2.65 -3.75
C VAL A 230 20.20 -3.30 -3.42
N VAL A 231 20.93 -2.76 -2.42
CA VAL A 231 22.22 -3.31 -1.99
C VAL A 231 22.05 -4.73 -1.43
N THR A 232 21.09 -4.95 -0.52
CA THR A 232 20.81 -6.29 0.01
C THR A 232 20.40 -7.26 -1.11
N PHE A 233 19.57 -6.82 -2.06
CA PHE A 233 19.16 -7.66 -3.17
C PHE A 233 20.34 -8.07 -4.05
N ALA A 234 21.28 -7.14 -4.32
CA ALA A 234 22.51 -7.46 -5.04
C ALA A 234 23.39 -8.47 -4.30
N ILE A 235 23.56 -8.32 -2.98
CA ILE A 235 24.31 -9.28 -2.15
C ILE A 235 23.60 -10.64 -2.12
N THR A 236 22.27 -10.65 -2.04
CA THR A 236 21.47 -11.87 -2.05
C THR A 236 21.65 -12.61 -3.38
N LEU A 237 21.60 -11.89 -4.51
CA LEU A 237 21.88 -12.48 -5.82
C LEU A 237 23.30 -13.02 -5.92
N TYR A 238 24.29 -12.35 -5.34
CA TYR A 238 25.66 -12.88 -5.29
C TYR A 238 25.71 -14.24 -4.60
N TYR A 239 25.21 -14.36 -3.37
CA TYR A 239 25.18 -15.63 -2.63
C TYR A 239 24.25 -16.70 -3.23
N MET A 240 23.28 -16.28 -4.05
CA MET A 240 22.40 -17.22 -4.75
C MET A 240 23.13 -17.99 -5.85
N PHE A 241 24.17 -17.39 -6.45
CA PHE A 241 24.89 -17.93 -7.61
C PHE A 241 26.40 -18.10 -7.38
N ASP A 242 26.89 -17.97 -6.13
CA ASP A 242 28.30 -18.12 -5.80
C ASP A 242 28.79 -19.57 -5.87
N GLU A 243 27.90 -20.52 -5.58
CA GLU A 243 28.14 -21.95 -5.63
C GLU A 243 27.35 -22.65 -6.77
N PRO A 244 27.78 -23.84 -7.19
CA PRO A 244 27.06 -24.63 -8.19
C PRO A 244 25.63 -24.95 -7.76
N LEU A 245 24.68 -24.70 -8.67
CA LEU A 245 23.27 -25.00 -8.46
C LEU A 245 22.98 -26.50 -8.64
N VAL A 246 22.42 -27.13 -7.60
CA VAL A 246 22.06 -28.55 -7.60
C VAL A 246 20.54 -28.71 -7.75
N TYR A 247 20.12 -29.36 -8.83
CA TYR A 247 18.71 -29.54 -9.17
C TYR A 247 18.18 -30.94 -8.82
N SER A 248 19.06 -31.94 -8.77
CA SER A 248 18.70 -33.37 -8.73
C SER A 248 18.02 -33.79 -7.43
N ASP A 249 18.17 -33.03 -6.37
CA ASP A 249 17.63 -33.30 -5.03
C ASP A 249 16.37 -32.47 -4.73
N LYS A 250 15.87 -31.66 -5.68
CA LYS A 250 14.69 -30.83 -5.50
C LYS A 250 13.46 -31.46 -6.18
N PRO A 251 12.33 -31.65 -5.46
CA PRO A 251 11.11 -32.15 -6.07
C PRO A 251 10.58 -31.18 -7.14
N LEU A 252 10.12 -31.74 -8.26
CA LEU A 252 9.41 -30.96 -9.28
C LEU A 252 8.02 -30.52 -8.81
N ILE A 253 7.41 -31.34 -7.94
CA ILE A 253 6.13 -31.08 -7.28
C ILE A 253 6.27 -31.54 -5.83
N ALA A 254 6.01 -30.65 -4.87
CA ALA A 254 6.05 -30.95 -3.45
C ALA A 254 4.80 -31.72 -2.98
N LYS A 255 4.76 -32.10 -1.70
CA LYS A 255 3.60 -32.78 -1.12
C LYS A 255 2.37 -31.87 -1.16
N ALA A 256 1.21 -32.44 -1.49
CA ALA A 256 -0.05 -31.70 -1.62
C ALA A 256 -0.45 -30.92 -0.36
N ALA A 257 -0.01 -31.37 0.83
CA ALA A 257 -0.27 -30.71 2.10
C ALA A 257 0.36 -29.30 2.21
N HIS A 258 1.47 -29.03 1.50
CA HIS A 258 2.16 -27.72 1.55
C HIS A 258 1.69 -26.75 0.45
N ILE A 259 0.93 -27.23 -0.54
CA ILE A 259 0.43 -26.39 -1.65
C ILE A 259 -0.39 -25.18 -1.15
N PRO A 260 -1.25 -25.29 -0.12
CA PRO A 260 -1.94 -24.12 0.43
C PRO A 260 -1.01 -23.01 0.93
N LEU A 261 0.10 -23.37 1.59
CA LEU A 261 1.12 -22.43 2.07
C LEU A 261 1.81 -21.73 0.89
N PHE A 262 2.13 -22.47 -0.18
CA PHE A 262 2.64 -21.88 -1.41
C PHE A 262 1.67 -20.81 -1.96
N PHE A 263 0.39 -21.15 -2.13
CA PHE A 263 -0.57 -20.18 -2.65
C PHE A 263 -0.67 -18.96 -1.77
N ALA A 264 -0.75 -19.14 -0.45
CA ALA A 264 -0.83 -18.06 0.51
C ALA A 264 0.40 -17.13 0.47
N THR A 265 1.61 -17.69 0.37
CA THR A 265 2.86 -16.91 0.26
C THR A 265 2.98 -16.18 -1.07
N VAL A 266 2.61 -16.80 -2.20
CA VAL A 266 2.62 -16.12 -3.51
C VAL A 266 1.56 -15.02 -3.57
N ILE A 267 0.36 -15.28 -3.04
CA ILE A 267 -0.72 -14.30 -2.91
C ILE A 267 -0.26 -13.13 -2.02
N PHE A 268 0.37 -13.40 -0.87
CA PHE A 268 1.01 -12.37 -0.05
C PHE A 268 2.07 -11.59 -0.82
N ALA A 269 2.95 -12.26 -1.57
CA ALA A 269 4.02 -11.58 -2.29
C ALA A 269 3.47 -10.64 -3.37
N MET A 270 2.32 -10.97 -3.96
CA MET A 270 1.61 -10.13 -4.94
C MET A 270 0.79 -9.00 -4.30
N GLU A 271 0.92 -8.79 -2.98
CA GLU A 271 0.28 -7.70 -2.25
C GLU A 271 0.77 -6.32 -2.74
N GLY A 272 -0.14 -5.35 -2.75
CA GLY A 272 0.10 -4.05 -3.39
C GLY A 272 -1.16 -3.33 -3.82
N ILE A 273 -2.33 -3.99 -3.74
CA ILE A 273 -3.61 -3.39 -4.16
C ILE A 273 -3.95 -2.10 -3.43
N GLY A 274 -3.50 -1.93 -2.18
CA GLY A 274 -3.72 -0.72 -1.38
C GLY A 274 -3.06 0.53 -1.96
N VAL A 275 -1.99 0.39 -2.75
CA VAL A 275 -1.30 1.54 -3.38
C VAL A 275 -1.71 1.78 -4.83
N VAL A 276 -2.39 0.83 -5.48
CA VAL A 276 -2.74 0.92 -6.90
C VAL A 276 -3.55 2.18 -7.18
N MET A 277 -4.66 2.38 -6.45
CA MET A 277 -5.55 3.53 -6.67
C MET A 277 -4.87 4.86 -6.31
N PRO A 278 -4.17 5.02 -5.17
CA PRO A 278 -3.39 6.22 -4.89
C PRO A 278 -2.34 6.55 -5.98
N VAL A 279 -1.60 5.55 -6.46
CA VAL A 279 -0.59 5.73 -7.51
C VAL A 279 -1.25 6.17 -8.82
N GLU A 280 -2.29 5.48 -9.26
CA GLU A 280 -3.06 5.85 -10.47
C GLU A 280 -3.64 7.26 -10.37
N ASN A 281 -4.24 7.60 -9.22
CA ASN A 281 -4.86 8.92 -8.99
C ASN A 281 -3.84 10.06 -8.99
N SER A 282 -2.58 9.77 -8.62
CA SER A 282 -1.50 10.75 -8.64
C SER A 282 -0.88 10.98 -10.02
N MET A 283 -1.22 10.18 -11.05
CA MET A 283 -0.61 10.29 -12.37
C MET A 283 -1.10 11.50 -13.16
N ARG A 284 -0.17 12.14 -13.88
CA ARG A 284 -0.51 13.21 -14.84
C ARG A 284 -1.36 12.72 -16.02
N LYS A 285 -1.15 11.47 -16.48
CA LYS A 285 -1.89 10.85 -17.60
C LYS A 285 -2.39 9.46 -17.19
N PRO A 286 -3.48 9.36 -16.44
CA PRO A 286 -3.92 8.09 -15.86
C PRO A 286 -4.38 7.04 -16.89
N GLN A 287 -4.72 7.45 -18.11
CA GLN A 287 -5.02 6.55 -19.23
C GLN A 287 -3.82 5.66 -19.59
N GLN A 288 -2.59 6.12 -19.30
CA GLN A 288 -1.37 5.33 -19.50
C GLN A 288 -1.24 4.18 -18.49
N PHE A 289 -1.97 4.22 -17.37
CA PHE A 289 -1.89 3.18 -16.33
C PHE A 289 -2.31 1.80 -16.86
N LEU A 290 -3.45 1.75 -17.55
CA LEU A 290 -3.98 0.54 -18.21
C LEU A 290 -3.73 0.50 -19.73
N GLY A 291 -2.86 1.37 -20.25
CA GLY A 291 -2.57 1.48 -21.69
C GLY A 291 -1.85 0.26 -22.29
N CYS A 292 -1.33 0.39 -23.52
CA CYS A 292 -0.56 -0.66 -24.20
C CYS A 292 0.79 -0.11 -24.73
N PRO A 293 1.94 -0.44 -24.09
CA PRO A 293 2.06 -1.12 -22.81
C PRO A 293 1.73 -0.18 -21.63
N GLY A 294 0.90 -0.66 -20.71
CA GLY A 294 0.43 0.12 -19.55
C GLY A 294 1.38 0.01 -18.38
N VAL A 295 1.43 1.05 -17.54
CA VAL A 295 2.27 1.10 -16.32
C VAL A 295 2.03 -0.13 -15.44
N LEU A 296 0.77 -0.54 -15.26
CA LEU A 296 0.41 -1.71 -14.47
C LEU A 296 0.98 -3.01 -15.06
N ASN A 297 0.85 -3.21 -16.37
CA ASN A 297 1.32 -4.44 -17.03
C ASN A 297 2.85 -4.56 -16.95
N ILE A 298 3.57 -3.46 -17.20
CA ILE A 298 5.03 -3.45 -17.08
C ILE A 298 5.42 -3.78 -15.64
N ALA A 299 4.82 -3.11 -14.66
CA ALA A 299 5.10 -3.36 -13.25
C ALA A 299 4.88 -4.83 -12.87
N MET A 300 3.72 -5.39 -13.19
CA MET A 300 3.37 -6.76 -12.80
C MET A 300 4.19 -7.81 -13.53
N VAL A 301 4.48 -7.64 -14.83
CA VAL A 301 5.38 -8.56 -15.56
C VAL A 301 6.77 -8.57 -14.93
N THR A 302 7.31 -7.40 -14.57
CA THR A 302 8.59 -7.30 -13.88
C THR A 302 8.54 -7.98 -12.51
N VAL A 303 7.52 -7.72 -11.69
CA VAL A 303 7.35 -8.33 -10.36
C VAL A 303 7.25 -9.85 -10.45
N VAL A 304 6.34 -10.37 -11.28
CA VAL A 304 6.13 -11.82 -11.45
C VAL A 304 7.40 -12.51 -11.96
N SER A 305 8.12 -11.88 -12.89
CA SER A 305 9.38 -12.43 -13.41
C SER A 305 10.45 -12.50 -12.30
N LEU A 306 10.61 -11.43 -11.53
CA LEU A 306 11.55 -11.40 -10.41
C LEU A 306 11.20 -12.44 -9.34
N TYR A 307 9.91 -12.62 -9.05
CA TYR A 307 9.47 -13.60 -8.06
C TYR A 307 9.69 -15.02 -8.51
N ALA A 308 9.42 -15.31 -9.78
CA ALA A 308 9.71 -16.61 -10.38
C ALA A 308 11.20 -16.91 -10.36
N ILE A 309 12.07 -15.94 -10.71
CA ILE A 309 13.52 -16.09 -10.70
C ILE A 309 14.03 -16.32 -9.27
N ILE A 310 13.70 -15.41 -8.33
CA ILE A 310 14.18 -15.49 -6.95
C ILE A 310 13.63 -16.72 -6.24
N GLY A 311 12.35 -17.04 -6.44
CA GLY A 311 11.75 -18.24 -5.86
C GLY A 311 12.39 -19.52 -6.38
N PHE A 312 12.55 -19.65 -7.69
CA PHE A 312 13.14 -20.83 -8.30
C PHE A 312 14.61 -20.99 -7.91
N PHE A 313 15.46 -20.00 -8.18
CA PHE A 313 16.89 -20.12 -7.92
C PHE A 313 17.23 -20.09 -6.43
N GLY A 314 16.47 -19.35 -5.62
CA GLY A 314 16.63 -19.38 -4.17
C GLY A 314 16.33 -20.76 -3.59
N TYR A 315 15.27 -21.44 -4.06
CA TYR A 315 15.00 -22.80 -3.62
C TYR A 315 16.02 -23.82 -4.15
N VAL A 316 16.48 -23.68 -5.39
CA VAL A 316 17.56 -24.52 -5.93
C VAL A 316 18.83 -24.38 -5.08
N ARG A 317 19.19 -23.15 -4.69
CA ARG A 317 20.39 -22.88 -3.89
C ARG A 317 20.31 -23.44 -2.47
N PHE A 318 19.21 -23.19 -1.76
CA PHE A 318 19.13 -23.47 -0.31
C PHE A 318 18.35 -24.75 0.04
N GLY A 319 17.55 -25.29 -0.88
CA GLY A 319 16.80 -26.54 -0.68
C GLY A 319 15.94 -26.55 0.58
N ASP A 320 16.07 -27.61 1.37
CA ASP A 320 15.28 -27.79 2.60
C ASP A 320 15.73 -26.86 3.74
N GLN A 321 16.85 -26.13 3.57
CA GLN A 321 17.31 -25.14 4.54
C GLN A 321 16.69 -23.75 4.31
N VAL A 322 15.88 -23.55 3.26
CA VAL A 322 15.20 -22.28 3.00
C VAL A 322 14.42 -21.85 4.24
N ARG A 323 14.59 -20.58 4.64
CA ARG A 323 13.84 -19.96 5.74
C ARG A 323 12.77 -19.04 5.15
N GLY A 324 11.86 -18.54 5.99
CA GLY A 324 10.77 -17.64 5.58
C GLY A 324 11.20 -16.34 4.89
N SER A 325 12.49 -16.01 4.91
CA SER A 325 13.11 -14.99 4.05
C SER A 325 14.49 -15.43 3.59
N ILE A 326 14.80 -15.26 2.30
CA ILE A 326 16.10 -15.59 1.71
C ILE A 326 17.27 -14.84 2.36
N THR A 327 17.04 -13.66 2.92
CA THR A 327 18.10 -12.92 3.62
C THR A 327 18.57 -13.65 4.88
N LEU A 328 17.68 -14.43 5.50
CA LEU A 328 17.99 -15.25 6.68
C LEU A 328 18.80 -16.51 6.32
N ASN A 329 18.88 -16.86 5.03
CA ASN A 329 19.70 -17.93 4.52
C ASN A 329 21.13 -17.50 4.18
N LEU A 330 21.45 -16.21 4.24
CA LEU A 330 22.81 -15.74 3.98
C LEU A 330 23.78 -16.26 5.05
N PRO A 331 25.02 -16.64 4.67
CA PRO A 331 25.98 -17.26 5.58
C PRO A 331 26.24 -16.40 6.82
N GLU A 332 26.16 -17.02 7.99
CA GLU A 332 26.44 -16.36 9.27
C GLU A 332 27.95 -16.12 9.43
N GLY A 333 28.33 -14.95 9.94
CA GLY A 333 29.72 -14.56 10.15
C GLY A 333 30.45 -14.09 8.89
N ALA A 334 29.80 -14.18 7.73
CA ALA A 334 30.30 -13.57 6.52
C ALA A 334 29.88 -12.10 6.49
N TRP A 335 30.86 -11.19 6.54
CA TRP A 335 30.61 -9.75 6.65
C TRP A 335 29.61 -9.20 5.61
N LEU A 336 29.58 -9.73 4.38
CA LEU A 336 28.61 -9.36 3.35
C LEU A 336 27.20 -9.85 3.70
N GLY A 337 27.06 -11.09 4.14
CA GLY A 337 25.78 -11.69 4.56
C GLY A 337 25.17 -10.95 5.74
N ASP A 338 25.98 -10.69 6.77
CA ASP A 338 25.54 -9.96 7.97
C ASP A 338 25.17 -8.51 7.63
N THR A 339 25.97 -7.85 6.78
CA THR A 339 25.64 -6.51 6.27
C THR A 339 24.30 -6.51 5.55
N ALA A 340 24.04 -7.49 4.68
CA ALA A 340 22.77 -7.60 3.94
C ALA A 340 21.57 -7.83 4.87
N LYS A 341 21.71 -8.68 5.90
CA LYS A 341 20.68 -8.92 6.93
C LYS A 341 20.36 -7.62 7.69
N LEU A 342 21.39 -6.91 8.17
CA LEU A 342 21.22 -5.67 8.93
C LEU A 342 20.65 -4.52 8.07
N LEU A 343 21.15 -4.35 6.85
CA LEU A 343 20.63 -3.32 5.92
C LEU A 343 19.15 -3.56 5.62
N MET A 344 18.74 -4.82 5.42
CA MET A 344 17.33 -5.14 5.19
C MET A 344 16.47 -4.88 6.42
N ALA A 345 16.96 -5.23 7.61
CA ALA A 345 16.25 -4.94 8.87
C ALA A 345 16.00 -3.43 9.02
N VAL A 346 17.02 -2.60 8.76
CA VAL A 346 16.87 -1.13 8.81
C VAL A 346 15.96 -0.60 7.69
N ALA A 347 16.03 -1.17 6.48
CA ALA A 347 15.15 -0.79 5.39
C ALA A 347 13.66 -1.09 5.69
N ILE A 348 13.39 -2.23 6.30
CA ILE A 348 12.03 -2.61 6.72
C ILE A 348 11.56 -1.74 7.88
N LEU A 349 12.43 -1.37 8.83
CA LEU A 349 12.11 -0.42 9.89
C LEU A 349 11.65 0.94 9.31
N PHE A 350 12.33 1.45 8.28
CA PHE A 350 11.88 2.68 7.60
C PHE A 350 10.60 2.49 6.80
N THR A 351 10.42 1.32 6.19
CA THR A 351 9.19 0.98 5.45
C THR A 351 8.00 0.85 6.39
N PHE A 352 8.20 0.35 7.62
CA PHE A 352 7.20 0.28 8.67
C PHE A 352 6.59 1.66 8.94
N GLY A 353 7.41 2.71 9.11
CA GLY A 353 6.89 4.06 9.36
C GLY A 353 5.95 4.55 8.25
N LEU A 354 6.32 4.29 6.99
CA LEU A 354 5.53 4.65 5.81
C LEU A 354 4.23 3.84 5.71
N GLN A 355 4.29 2.52 5.86
CA GLN A 355 3.10 1.67 5.78
C GLN A 355 2.15 1.88 6.96
N PHE A 356 2.69 2.19 8.15
CA PHE A 356 1.89 2.46 9.33
C PHE A 356 1.15 3.80 9.23
N TYR A 357 1.65 4.77 8.46
CA TYR A 357 0.97 6.06 8.26
C TYR A 357 -0.43 5.92 7.65
N VAL A 358 -0.56 5.15 6.57
CA VAL A 358 -1.81 4.99 5.80
C VAL A 358 -3.00 4.50 6.64
N PRO A 359 -2.94 3.34 7.34
CA PRO A 359 -4.07 2.83 8.11
C PRO A 359 -4.40 3.74 9.29
N ASN A 360 -3.42 4.43 9.88
CA ASN A 360 -3.68 5.38 10.97
C ASN A 360 -4.41 6.64 10.48
N GLU A 361 -4.12 7.14 9.28
CA GLU A 361 -4.91 8.22 8.67
C GLU A 361 -6.35 7.77 8.34
N ILE A 362 -6.54 6.54 7.87
CA ILE A 362 -7.88 5.96 7.65
C ILE A 362 -8.63 5.86 8.99
N LEU A 363 -8.00 5.27 10.00
CA LEU A 363 -8.57 5.10 11.33
C LEU A 363 -8.91 6.45 11.97
N TRP A 364 -7.98 7.42 11.92
CA TRP A 364 -8.20 8.76 12.46
C TRP A 364 -9.38 9.47 11.77
N ARG A 365 -9.47 9.41 10.44
CA ARG A 365 -10.62 9.96 9.69
C ARG A 365 -11.96 9.35 10.14
N LYS A 366 -11.98 8.08 10.55
CA LYS A 366 -13.19 7.41 11.04
C LYS A 366 -13.57 7.78 12.47
N ILE A 367 -12.62 8.08 13.35
CA ILE A 367 -12.89 8.24 14.79
C ILE A 367 -12.70 9.65 15.35
N ASN A 368 -12.06 10.57 14.60
CA ASN A 368 -11.73 11.91 15.11
C ASN A 368 -12.95 12.67 15.68
N HIS A 369 -14.12 12.50 15.07
CA HIS A 369 -15.36 13.15 15.48
C HIS A 369 -15.84 12.73 16.87
N LYS A 370 -15.33 11.62 17.41
CA LYS A 370 -15.65 11.12 18.76
C LYS A 370 -14.82 11.78 19.86
N PHE A 371 -13.78 12.54 19.50
CA PHE A 371 -12.85 13.13 20.44
C PHE A 371 -12.85 14.65 20.34
N SER A 372 -12.72 15.33 21.48
CA SER A 372 -12.59 16.79 21.48
C SER A 372 -11.27 17.21 20.83
N PRO A 373 -11.23 18.35 20.09
CA PRO A 373 -10.03 18.83 19.40
C PRO A 373 -8.78 18.92 20.28
N GLU A 374 -8.94 19.35 21.53
CA GLU A 374 -7.86 19.45 22.52
C GLU A 374 -7.18 18.10 22.82
N LYS A 375 -7.94 17.00 22.72
CA LYS A 375 -7.45 15.65 22.99
C LYS A 375 -6.92 14.95 21.75
N HIS A 376 -7.07 15.52 20.55
CA HIS A 376 -6.69 14.87 19.29
C HIS A 376 -5.23 14.42 19.28
N ASN A 377 -4.32 15.26 19.74
CA ASN A 377 -2.90 14.94 19.78
C ASN A 377 -2.61 13.72 20.68
N ILE A 378 -3.10 13.75 21.92
CA ILE A 378 -2.87 12.67 22.90
C ILE A 378 -3.53 11.37 22.43
N THR A 379 -4.77 11.44 21.93
CA THR A 379 -5.50 10.27 21.42
C THR A 379 -4.74 9.62 20.26
N GLN A 380 -4.21 10.40 19.32
CA GLN A 380 -3.42 9.84 18.23
C GLN A 380 -2.15 9.15 18.71
N ILE A 381 -1.43 9.73 19.69
CA ILE A 381 -0.24 9.10 20.29
C ILE A 381 -0.61 7.77 20.93
N LEU A 382 -1.61 7.78 21.82
CA LEU A 382 -2.04 6.59 22.55
C LEU A 382 -2.52 5.48 21.61
N LEU A 383 -3.30 5.84 20.59
CA LEU A 383 -3.82 4.90 19.61
C LEU A 383 -2.71 4.29 18.76
N ARG A 384 -1.78 5.11 18.23
CA ARG A 384 -0.64 4.62 17.46
C ARG A 384 0.26 3.72 18.30
N SER A 385 0.62 4.17 19.51
CA SER A 385 1.43 3.38 20.44
C SER A 385 0.73 2.07 20.83
N GLY A 386 -0.58 2.12 21.11
CA GLY A 386 -1.37 0.93 21.45
C GLY A 386 -1.39 -0.10 20.32
N ILE A 387 -1.55 0.34 19.07
CA ILE A 387 -1.52 -0.57 17.90
C ILE A 387 -0.11 -1.18 17.71
N ILE A 388 0.96 -0.39 17.88
CA ILE A 388 2.34 -0.90 17.77
C ILE A 388 2.65 -1.90 18.87
N LEU A 389 2.24 -1.61 20.11
CA LEU A 389 2.40 -2.53 21.25
C LEU A 389 1.61 -3.83 21.04
N LEU A 390 0.36 -3.73 20.55
CA LEU A 390 -0.43 -4.90 20.18
C LEU A 390 0.27 -5.71 19.09
N SER A 391 0.76 -5.05 18.04
CA SER A 391 1.49 -5.71 16.94
C SER A 391 2.75 -6.42 17.45
N GLY A 392 3.49 -5.79 18.36
CA GLY A 392 4.64 -6.39 19.05
C GLY A 392 4.25 -7.58 19.93
N GLY A 393 3.10 -7.51 20.61
CA GLY A 393 2.55 -8.62 21.39
C GLY A 393 2.15 -9.82 20.51
N VAL A 394 1.49 -9.57 19.38
CA VAL A 394 1.15 -10.63 18.41
C VAL A 394 2.41 -11.23 17.78
N ALA A 395 3.38 -10.40 17.39
CA ALA A 395 4.69 -10.84 16.89
C ALA A 395 5.41 -11.71 17.94
N ALA A 396 5.42 -11.29 19.21
CA ALA A 396 6.01 -12.06 20.28
C ALA A 396 5.26 -13.37 20.54
N ALA A 397 3.95 -13.43 20.32
CA ALA A 397 3.14 -14.64 20.48
C ALA A 397 3.33 -15.67 19.37
N ILE A 398 3.76 -15.28 18.17
CA ILE A 398 4.07 -16.20 17.07
C ILE A 398 5.39 -15.71 16.43
N PRO A 399 6.55 -16.02 17.03
CA PRO A 399 7.82 -15.45 16.61
C PRO A 399 8.43 -16.19 15.39
N ASN A 400 7.60 -16.68 14.47
CA ASN A 400 8.01 -17.31 13.23
C ASN A 400 7.45 -16.52 12.04
N LEU A 401 8.32 -16.21 11.09
CA LEU A 401 8.03 -15.34 9.96
C LEU A 401 7.07 -15.99 8.95
N GLU A 402 7.23 -17.28 8.67
CA GLU A 402 6.50 -17.96 7.58
C GLU A 402 4.99 -18.12 7.85
N PRO A 403 4.56 -18.70 9.00
CA PRO A 403 3.13 -18.83 9.28
C PRO A 403 2.42 -17.48 9.31
N PHE A 404 3.15 -16.42 9.71
CA PHE A 404 2.63 -15.06 9.71
C PHE A 404 2.38 -14.55 8.29
N ILE A 405 3.37 -14.68 7.40
CA ILE A 405 3.27 -14.28 5.99
C ILE A 405 2.10 -15.01 5.30
N SER A 406 2.04 -16.32 5.48
CA SER A 406 1.00 -17.15 4.86
C SER A 406 -0.39 -16.78 5.41
N LEU A 407 -0.56 -16.61 6.72
CA LEU A 407 -1.84 -16.22 7.31
C LEU A 407 -2.33 -14.86 6.78
N VAL A 408 -1.43 -13.88 6.69
CA VAL A 408 -1.76 -12.54 6.19
C VAL A 408 -2.17 -12.58 4.71
N GLY A 409 -1.42 -13.30 3.88
CA GLY A 409 -1.74 -13.50 2.47
C GLY A 409 -3.08 -14.19 2.26
N ALA A 410 -3.29 -15.30 2.96
CA ALA A 410 -4.50 -16.10 2.88
C ALA A 410 -5.74 -15.30 3.25
N VAL A 411 -5.73 -14.59 4.37
CA VAL A 411 -6.92 -13.86 4.84
C VAL A 411 -7.11 -12.56 4.08
N PHE A 412 -6.14 -11.66 4.12
CA PHE A 412 -6.37 -10.28 3.71
C PHE A 412 -6.29 -10.09 2.21
N PHE A 413 -5.27 -10.67 1.56
CA PHE A 413 -5.11 -10.45 0.12
C PHE A 413 -6.06 -11.31 -0.71
N SER A 414 -6.48 -12.50 -0.24
CA SER A 414 -7.58 -13.22 -0.90
C SER A 414 -8.89 -12.41 -0.89
N LEU A 415 -9.22 -11.77 0.24
CA LEU A 415 -10.42 -10.92 0.33
C LEU A 415 -10.29 -9.63 -0.48
N LEU A 416 -9.23 -8.86 -0.25
CA LEU A 416 -9.10 -7.53 -0.87
C LEU A 416 -8.53 -7.57 -2.28
N GLY A 417 -7.53 -8.41 -2.52
CA GLY A 417 -6.82 -8.52 -3.79
C GLY A 417 -7.62 -9.24 -4.88
N ILE A 418 -8.46 -10.22 -4.50
CA ILE A 418 -9.14 -11.11 -5.47
C ILE A 418 -10.67 -11.04 -5.33
N PHE A 419 -11.20 -11.27 -4.13
CA PHE A 419 -12.66 -11.32 -3.92
C PHE A 419 -13.34 -9.98 -4.21
N VAL A 420 -12.86 -8.88 -3.60
CA VAL A 420 -13.47 -7.56 -3.75
C VAL A 420 -13.48 -7.08 -5.21
N PRO A 421 -12.36 -7.10 -5.98
CA PRO A 421 -12.39 -6.68 -7.38
C PRO A 421 -13.40 -7.47 -8.23
N SER A 422 -13.44 -8.79 -8.04
CA SER A 422 -14.36 -9.69 -8.75
C SER A 422 -15.83 -9.38 -8.40
N PHE A 423 -16.10 -9.10 -7.13
CA PHE A 423 -17.45 -8.79 -6.67
C PHE A 423 -17.91 -7.40 -7.11
N VAL A 424 -17.04 -6.40 -6.98
CA VAL A 424 -17.31 -5.02 -7.40
C VAL A 424 -17.56 -4.93 -8.91
N GLU A 425 -16.78 -5.59 -9.75
CA GLU A 425 -17.05 -5.63 -11.20
C GLU A 425 -18.40 -6.31 -11.50
N THR A 426 -18.73 -7.38 -10.78
CA THR A 426 -20.01 -8.07 -10.95
C THR A 426 -21.18 -7.14 -10.62
N VAL A 427 -21.13 -6.43 -9.49
CA VAL A 427 -22.18 -5.48 -9.09
C VAL A 427 -22.28 -4.32 -10.08
N TYR A 428 -21.15 -3.79 -10.56
CA TYR A 428 -21.13 -2.69 -11.52
C TYR A 428 -21.76 -3.07 -12.87
N LEU A 429 -21.49 -4.29 -13.35
CA LEU A 429 -21.95 -4.74 -14.67
C LEU A 429 -23.35 -5.38 -14.67
N TRP A 430 -23.92 -5.63 -13.49
CA TRP A 430 -25.21 -6.30 -13.36
C TRP A 430 -26.41 -5.40 -13.74
N PRO A 431 -27.44 -5.92 -14.44
CA PRO A 431 -27.51 -7.23 -15.12
C PRO A 431 -27.06 -7.19 -16.59
N ASP A 432 -27.00 -6.00 -17.19
CA ASP A 432 -27.04 -5.85 -18.65
C ASP A 432 -25.64 -5.81 -19.32
N ARG A 433 -24.55 -5.63 -18.55
CA ARG A 433 -23.19 -5.41 -19.08
C ARG A 433 -22.24 -6.60 -18.86
N LEU A 434 -22.79 -7.78 -18.58
CA LEU A 434 -22.05 -9.02 -18.27
C LEU A 434 -21.41 -9.69 -19.51
N GLY A 435 -21.69 -9.21 -20.72
CA GLY A 435 -21.16 -9.73 -21.97
C GLY A 435 -21.88 -10.97 -22.49
N VAL A 436 -21.45 -11.46 -23.66
CA VAL A 436 -22.02 -12.66 -24.30
C VAL A 436 -21.91 -13.86 -23.37
N CYS A 437 -22.99 -14.64 -23.25
CA CYS A 437 -23.11 -15.77 -22.34
C CYS A 437 -22.79 -15.46 -20.86
N LYS A 438 -22.85 -14.18 -20.45
CA LYS A 438 -22.46 -13.73 -19.10
C LYS A 438 -21.05 -14.19 -18.70
N TRP A 439 -20.10 -14.29 -19.65
CA TRP A 439 -18.76 -14.82 -19.38
C TRP A 439 -18.03 -14.09 -18.23
N LYS A 440 -18.26 -12.77 -18.08
CA LYS A 440 -17.66 -12.00 -16.98
C LYS A 440 -18.16 -12.45 -15.60
N LEU A 441 -19.43 -12.86 -15.52
CA LEU A 441 -20.00 -13.42 -14.28
C LEU A 441 -19.34 -14.76 -13.96
N VAL A 442 -19.21 -15.67 -14.94
CA VAL A 442 -18.55 -16.98 -14.74
C VAL A 442 -17.10 -16.79 -14.28
N LYS A 443 -16.37 -15.90 -14.93
CA LYS A 443 -15.00 -15.51 -14.56
C LYS A 443 -14.93 -14.98 -13.12
N ASN A 444 -15.83 -14.08 -12.74
CA ASN A 444 -15.84 -13.49 -11.39
C ASN A 444 -16.27 -14.50 -10.31
N ILE A 445 -17.18 -15.43 -10.64
CA ILE A 445 -17.52 -16.56 -9.76
C ILE A 445 -16.28 -17.44 -9.56
N PHE A 446 -15.55 -17.77 -10.61
CA PHE A 446 -14.31 -18.54 -10.51
C PHE A 446 -13.28 -17.85 -9.61
N LEU A 447 -13.03 -16.54 -9.82
CA LEU A 447 -12.12 -15.76 -8.98
C LEU A 447 -12.58 -15.70 -7.51
N GLY A 448 -13.89 -15.53 -7.28
CA GLY A 448 -14.47 -15.52 -5.94
C GLY A 448 -14.40 -16.88 -5.24
N VAL A 449 -14.59 -17.99 -5.95
CA VAL A 449 -14.40 -19.34 -5.38
C VAL A 449 -12.91 -19.57 -5.09
N PHE A 450 -12.03 -19.22 -6.02
CA PHE A 450 -10.58 -19.33 -5.83
C PHE A 450 -10.10 -18.55 -4.60
N SER A 451 -10.59 -17.32 -4.39
CA SER A 451 -10.20 -16.52 -3.23
C SER A 451 -10.69 -17.10 -1.91
N ILE A 452 -11.91 -17.64 -1.84
CA ILE A 452 -12.42 -18.30 -0.64
C ILE A 452 -11.64 -19.59 -0.34
N LEU A 453 -11.31 -20.36 -1.37
CA LEU A 453 -10.47 -21.57 -1.21
C LEU A 453 -9.06 -21.21 -0.74
N ALA A 454 -8.42 -20.20 -1.34
CA ALA A 454 -7.10 -19.72 -0.93
C ALA A 454 -7.11 -19.21 0.52
N LEU A 455 -8.16 -18.51 0.93
CA LEU A 455 -8.35 -18.07 2.30
C LEU A 455 -8.46 -19.24 3.27
N VAL A 456 -9.40 -20.17 3.03
CA VAL A 456 -9.66 -21.26 3.98
C VAL A 456 -8.45 -22.19 4.04
N ALA A 457 -7.94 -22.62 2.88
CA ALA A 457 -6.82 -23.56 2.84
C ALA A 457 -5.54 -22.94 3.42
N GLY A 458 -5.23 -21.69 3.06
CA GLY A 458 -4.04 -21.00 3.56
C GLY A 458 -4.12 -20.69 5.06
N ALA A 459 -5.28 -20.22 5.54
CA ALA A 459 -5.47 -19.95 6.97
C ALA A 459 -5.40 -21.22 7.82
N VAL A 460 -6.03 -22.31 7.38
CA VAL A 460 -5.97 -23.61 8.08
C VAL A 460 -4.54 -24.12 8.11
N ALA A 461 -3.82 -24.08 6.99
CA ALA A 461 -2.43 -24.53 6.95
C ALA A 461 -1.53 -23.73 7.89
N SER A 462 -1.63 -22.40 7.88
CA SER A 462 -0.84 -21.55 8.79
C SER A 462 -1.22 -21.72 10.25
N ILE A 463 -2.51 -21.90 10.58
CA ILE A 463 -2.94 -22.16 11.96
C ILE A 463 -2.39 -23.51 12.43
N ASN A 464 -2.40 -24.54 11.60
CA ASN A 464 -1.82 -25.83 11.95
C ASN A 464 -0.32 -25.73 12.22
N GLU A 465 0.45 -25.02 11.38
CA GLU A 465 1.88 -24.77 11.65
C GLU A 465 2.12 -24.02 12.97
N ILE A 466 1.25 -23.05 13.29
CA ILE A 466 1.31 -22.34 14.57
C ILE A 466 1.01 -23.30 15.73
N ILE A 467 0.05 -24.20 15.59
CA ILE A 467 -0.28 -25.20 16.61
C ILE A 467 0.87 -26.18 16.81
N GLU A 468 1.44 -26.71 15.72
CA GLU A 468 2.57 -27.65 15.74
C GLU A 468 3.79 -27.05 16.46
N MET A 469 4.09 -25.77 16.21
CA MET A 469 5.15 -25.03 16.91
C MET A 469 4.98 -25.02 18.43
N TYR A 470 3.75 -25.12 18.94
CA TYR A 470 3.45 -25.09 20.37
C TYR A 470 3.08 -26.45 20.97
N SER A 471 2.75 -27.46 20.17
CA SER A 471 2.44 -28.81 20.65
C SER A 471 3.69 -29.62 21.01
N GLY A 472 4.87 -29.21 20.56
CA GLY A 472 6.14 -29.82 20.95
C GLY A 472 6.39 -31.21 20.35
N ASP A 473 5.81 -31.49 19.18
CA ASP A 473 6.04 -32.74 18.44
C ASP A 473 7.29 -32.69 17.54
N ASP A 474 8.41 -32.18 18.10
CA ASP A 474 9.76 -32.28 17.52
C ASP A 474 10.74 -32.99 18.47
#